data_AF-A0A644V8N3-F1
#
_entry.id   AF-A0A644V8N3-F1
#
_cell.length_a   1.000
_cell.length_b   1.000
_cell.length_c   1.000
_cell.angle_alpha   90.00
_cell.angle_beta   90.00
_cell.angle_gamma   90.00
#
_symmetry.space_group_name_H-M   'P 1'
#
loop_
_entity.id
_entity.type
_entity.pdbx_description
1 polymer ?
#
loop_
_entity_poly.entity_id
_entity_poly.type
_entity_poly.pdbx_seq_one_letter_code
_entity_poly.pdbx_strand_id
1 'polypeptide(L)'
;MNQENEISGTEAIQRMRFLKKLPGAYFILLHLTCNLRKRTTGGMRKVERCRLRASMRSDQAETDPDHYLPYEDLDTEEPRQCFKKLIRYVGFPPTYKLQRVNWFTNEEE
;
A
#
# COMPACT_ATOMS: atom_id res chain seq x y z
N MET A 1 3.23 22.29 13.00
CA MET A 1 3.72 21.07 12.31
C MET A 1 2.70 19.98 12.65
N ASN A 2 1.62 19.87 11.87
CA ASN A 2 0.44 19.10 12.29
C ASN A 2 0.70 17.60 12.11
N GLN A 3 0.99 16.92 13.23
CA GLN A 3 1.14 15.46 13.34
C GLN A 3 -0.19 14.70 13.19
N GLU A 4 -1.33 15.39 13.01
CA GLU A 4 -2.67 14.79 13.08
C GLU A 4 -3.06 13.88 11.89
N ASN A 5 -2.26 13.82 10.82
CA ASN A 5 -2.57 13.01 9.62
C ASN A 5 -1.45 12.02 9.24
N GLU A 6 -0.72 11.48 10.23
CA GLU A 6 0.26 10.42 10.02
C GLU A 6 -0.18 9.11 10.70
N ILE A 7 0.09 7.98 10.05
CA ILE A 7 -0.10 6.62 10.62
C ILE A 7 1.14 5.77 10.38
N SER A 8 1.37 4.77 11.22
CA SER A 8 2.45 3.81 11.01
C SER A 8 2.17 2.92 9.80
N GLY A 9 3.24 2.39 9.20
CA GLY A 9 3.12 1.39 8.14
C GLY A 9 2.35 0.14 8.57
N THR A 10 2.55 -0.32 9.81
CA THR A 10 1.80 -1.46 10.37
C THR A 10 0.31 -1.17 10.45
N GLU A 11 -0.05 0.01 10.99
CA GLU A 11 -1.45 0.45 11.09
C GLU A 11 -2.11 0.56 9.71
N ALA A 12 -1.39 1.14 8.73
CA ALA A 12 -1.87 1.24 7.36
C ALA A 12 -2.23 -0.14 6.77
N ILE A 13 -1.34 -1.13 6.92
CA ILE A 13 -1.55 -2.49 6.42
C ILE A 13 -2.70 -3.18 7.16
N GLN A 14 -2.82 -3.02 8.47
CA GLN A 14 -3.91 -3.59 9.27
C GLN A 14 -5.27 -3.04 8.82
N ARG A 15 -5.39 -1.72 8.62
CA ARG A 15 -6.62 -1.10 8.10
C ARG A 15 -7.00 -1.62 6.72
N MET A 16 -6.04 -1.74 5.80
CA MET A 16 -6.31 -2.33 4.47
C MET A 16 -6.83 -3.77 4.57
N ARG A 17 -6.28 -4.58 5.49
CA ARG A 17 -6.75 -5.96 5.75
C ARG A 17 -8.16 -6.00 6.32
N PHE A 18 -8.53 -5.04 7.17
CA PHE A 18 -9.91 -4.92 7.66
C PHE A 18 -10.87 -4.55 6.53
N LEU A 19 -10.50 -3.60 5.66
CA LEU A 19 -11.36 -3.23 4.53
C LEU A 19 -11.60 -4.39 3.55
N LYS A 20 -10.64 -5.30 3.37
CA LYS A 20 -10.83 -6.51 2.55
C LYS A 20 -12.04 -7.35 2.99
N LYS A 21 -12.39 -7.32 4.28
CA LYS A 21 -13.53 -8.07 4.85
C LYS A 21 -14.88 -7.38 4.61
N LEU A 22 -14.88 -6.13 4.18
CA LEU A 22 -16.08 -5.34 3.95
C LEU A 22 -16.44 -5.34 2.45
N PRO A 23 -17.60 -5.91 2.06
CA PRO A 23 -18.04 -5.88 0.67
C PRO A 23 -18.14 -4.46 0.13
N GLY A 24 -17.63 -4.23 -1.08
CA GLY A 24 -17.68 -2.92 -1.74
C GLY A 24 -16.68 -1.88 -1.20
N ALA A 25 -15.99 -2.14 -0.09
CA ALA A 25 -15.01 -1.21 0.44
C ALA A 25 -13.73 -1.15 -0.42
N TYR A 26 -13.09 0.02 -0.40
CA TYR A 26 -11.81 0.30 -1.06
C TYR A 26 -11.04 1.35 -0.27
N PHE A 27 -9.77 1.54 -0.62
CA PHE A 27 -8.91 2.59 -0.09
C PHE A 27 -8.16 3.30 -1.23
N ILE A 28 -7.67 4.51 -0.96
CA ILE A 28 -6.72 5.21 -1.83
C ILE A 28 -5.32 4.78 -1.45
N LEU A 29 -4.46 4.51 -2.44
CA LEU A 29 -3.08 4.09 -2.23
C LEU A 29 -2.12 4.97 -3.05
N LEU A 30 -1.14 5.57 -2.39
CA LEU A 30 0.00 6.22 -3.05
C LEU A 30 1.31 5.54 -2.64
N HIS A 31 2.07 5.09 -3.63
CA HIS A 31 3.35 4.43 -3.39
C HIS A 31 4.38 4.81 -4.46
N LEU A 32 5.66 4.79 -4.07
CA LEU A 32 6.75 4.88 -5.04
C LEU A 32 6.83 3.59 -5.86
N THR A 33 7.20 3.73 -7.13
CA THR A 33 7.44 2.60 -8.02
C THR A 33 8.94 2.40 -8.21
N CYS A 34 9.36 1.17 -8.46
CA CYS A 34 10.74 0.86 -8.83
C CYS A 34 10.78 -0.39 -9.71
N ASN A 35 11.87 -0.54 -10.46
CA ASN A 35 12.18 -1.73 -11.23
C ASN A 35 13.49 -2.31 -10.68
N LEU A 36 13.40 -3.40 -9.92
CA LEU A 36 14.56 -4.03 -9.30
C LEU A 36 15.54 -4.59 -10.34
N ARG A 37 15.04 -5.23 -11.40
CA ARG A 37 15.89 -5.80 -12.47
C ARG A 37 16.72 -4.73 -13.18
N LYS A 38 16.13 -3.57 -13.45
CA LYS A 38 16.79 -2.44 -14.11
C LYS A 38 17.44 -1.47 -13.12
N ARG A 39 17.37 -1.72 -11.80
CA ARG A 39 17.85 -0.85 -10.71
C ARG A 39 17.43 0.62 -10.87
N THR A 40 16.20 0.85 -11.32
CA THR A 40 15.67 2.19 -11.57
C THR A 40 14.51 2.50 -10.64
N THR A 41 14.49 3.70 -10.09
CA THR A 41 13.31 4.24 -9.39
C THR A 41 12.33 4.79 -10.42
N GLY A 42 11.04 4.53 -10.22
CA GLY A 42 9.98 5.21 -10.93
C GLY A 42 9.43 6.38 -10.11
N GLY A 43 8.29 6.90 -10.56
CA GLY A 43 7.57 7.97 -9.87
C GLY A 43 6.62 7.47 -8.78
N MET A 44 5.91 8.42 -8.17
CA MET A 44 4.76 8.14 -7.32
C MET A 44 3.59 7.64 -8.17
N ARG A 45 3.01 6.50 -7.81
CA ARG A 45 1.74 6.02 -8.37
C ARG A 45 0.62 6.29 -7.37
N LYS A 46 -0.50 6.80 -7.86
CA LYS A 46 -1.77 6.92 -7.14
C LYS A 46 -2.77 5.93 -7.70
N VAL A 47 -3.47 5.22 -6.82
CA VAL A 47 -4.59 4.34 -7.13
C VAL A 47 -5.76 4.80 -6.27
N GLU A 48 -6.84 5.28 -6.88
CA GLU A 48 -7.96 5.88 -6.15
C GLU A 48 -8.88 4.83 -5.53
N ARG A 49 -9.12 3.73 -6.23
CA ARG A 49 -10.00 2.65 -5.79
C ARG A 49 -9.25 1.33 -5.69
N CYS A 50 -8.52 1.16 -4.59
CA CYS A 50 -7.68 -0.01 -4.33
C CYS A 50 -8.38 -1.03 -3.44
N ARG A 51 -8.22 -2.33 -3.74
CA ARG A 51 -8.63 -3.45 -2.87
C ARG A 51 -7.51 -4.46 -2.74
N LEU A 52 -7.32 -5.00 -1.52
CA LEU A 52 -6.37 -6.10 -1.33
C LEU A 52 -6.85 -7.38 -1.98
N ARG A 53 -5.95 -8.07 -2.67
CA ARG A 53 -6.18 -9.41 -3.23
C ARG A 53 -5.39 -10.48 -2.47
N ALA A 54 -5.59 -11.75 -2.83
CA ALA A 54 -4.70 -12.81 -2.39
C ALA A 54 -3.32 -12.66 -3.07
N SER A 55 -2.25 -13.07 -2.39
CA SER A 55 -0.92 -13.11 -2.99
C SER A 55 -0.90 -14.04 -4.21
N MET A 56 -0.01 -13.74 -5.14
CA MET A 56 0.39 -14.74 -6.15
C MET A 56 1.01 -15.95 -5.43
N ARG A 57 0.96 -17.12 -6.07
CA ARG A 57 1.62 -18.33 -5.54
C ARG A 57 3.13 -18.05 -5.38
N SER A 58 3.69 -18.56 -4.28
CA SER A 58 5.04 -18.22 -3.79
C SER A 58 6.17 -18.62 -4.74
N ASP A 59 5.88 -19.45 -5.74
CA ASP A 59 6.79 -20.00 -6.74
C ASP A 59 7.24 -18.99 -7.81
N GLN A 60 6.66 -17.78 -7.84
CA GLN A 60 6.96 -16.75 -8.85
C GLN A 60 7.57 -15.45 -8.30
N ALA A 61 7.86 -15.38 -7.00
CA ALA A 61 8.31 -14.13 -6.37
C ALA A 61 9.86 -14.02 -6.35
N GLU A 62 10.41 -12.92 -6.87
CA GLU A 62 11.86 -12.60 -6.81
C GLU A 62 12.34 -12.16 -5.42
N THR A 63 11.41 -11.94 -4.48
CA THR A 63 11.67 -11.47 -3.11
C THR A 63 10.66 -12.15 -2.19
N ASP A 64 10.94 -12.18 -0.89
CA ASP A 64 9.98 -12.65 0.11
C ASP A 64 8.57 -12.07 -0.18
N PRO A 65 7.56 -12.92 -0.41
CA PRO A 65 6.19 -12.51 -0.67
C PRO A 65 5.64 -11.54 0.38
N ASP A 66 6.13 -11.58 1.62
CA ASP A 66 5.68 -10.67 2.67
C ASP A 66 6.16 -9.23 2.45
N HIS A 67 7.16 -8.96 1.63
CA HIS A 67 7.53 -7.57 1.30
C HIS A 67 6.54 -6.89 0.37
N TYR A 68 5.71 -7.68 -0.32
CA TYR A 68 4.73 -7.18 -1.27
C TYR A 68 3.35 -6.99 -0.62
N LEU A 69 2.66 -5.95 -1.08
CA LEU A 69 1.24 -5.76 -0.90
C LEU A 69 0.56 -6.05 -2.25
N PRO A 70 -0.07 -7.22 -2.43
CA PRO A 70 -0.85 -7.51 -3.63
C PRO A 70 -2.20 -6.80 -3.56
N TYR A 71 -2.55 -6.09 -4.63
CA TYR A 71 -3.80 -5.34 -4.73
C TYR A 71 -4.43 -5.41 -6.12
N GLU A 72 -5.66 -4.95 -6.23
CA GLU A 72 -6.39 -4.76 -7.47
C GLU A 72 -6.78 -3.28 -7.56
N ASP A 73 -6.57 -2.72 -8.74
CA ASP A 73 -7.00 -1.37 -9.09
C ASP A 73 -8.40 -1.47 -9.70
N LEU A 74 -9.43 -1.09 -8.93
CA LEU A 74 -10.83 -1.29 -9.30
C LEU A 74 -11.28 -0.39 -10.46
N ASP A 75 -10.49 0.62 -10.85
CA ASP A 75 -10.79 1.46 -12.01
C ASP A 75 -10.32 0.82 -13.33
N THR A 76 -9.27 -0.02 -13.25
CA THR A 76 -8.69 -0.71 -14.42
C THR A 76 -8.94 -2.21 -14.42
N GLU A 77 -9.43 -2.77 -13.31
CA GLU A 77 -9.60 -4.21 -13.05
C GLU A 77 -8.28 -5.00 -13.16
N GLU A 78 -7.14 -4.31 -13.07
CA GLU A 78 -5.82 -4.95 -13.21
C GLU A 78 -5.27 -5.43 -11.85
N PRO A 79 -4.77 -6.68 -11.78
CA PRO A 79 -4.01 -7.14 -10.64
C PRO A 79 -2.65 -6.46 -10.59
N ARG A 80 -2.27 -5.95 -9.40
CA ARG A 80 -1.00 -5.26 -9.17
C ARG A 80 -0.38 -5.68 -7.84
N GLN A 81 0.86 -5.25 -7.64
CA GLN A 81 1.56 -5.34 -6.37
C GLN A 81 2.49 -4.15 -6.17
N CYS A 82 2.73 -3.78 -4.92
CA CYS A 82 3.76 -2.82 -4.56
C CYS A 82 4.56 -3.28 -3.35
N PHE A 83 5.74 -2.72 -3.13
CA PHE A 83 6.48 -2.94 -1.88
C PHE A 83 5.80 -2.20 -0.74
N LYS A 84 5.53 -2.88 0.37
CA LYS A 84 4.90 -2.28 1.56
C LYS A 84 5.67 -1.02 2.00
N LYS A 85 7.00 -1.11 2.15
CA LYS A 85 7.88 -0.01 2.57
C LYS A 85 7.91 1.20 1.62
N LEU A 86 7.41 1.07 0.39
CA LEU A 86 7.34 2.18 -0.57
C LEU A 86 6.00 2.92 -0.56
N ILE A 87 5.04 2.50 0.27
CA ILE A 87 3.78 3.21 0.49
C ILE A 87 4.08 4.54 1.20
N ARG A 88 3.47 5.63 0.72
CA ARG A 88 3.71 6.99 1.23
C ARG A 88 2.44 7.65 1.76
N TYR A 89 1.30 7.41 1.11
CA TYR A 89 0.01 7.90 1.59
C TYR A 89 -1.08 6.88 1.37
N VAL A 90 -2.07 6.89 2.25
CA VAL A 90 -3.25 6.03 2.16
C VAL A 90 -4.48 6.83 2.57
N GLY A 91 -5.63 6.54 1.98
CA GLY A 91 -6.91 7.15 2.34
C GLY A 91 -7.96 6.08 2.58
N PHE A 92 -8.66 6.15 3.71
CA PHE A 92 -9.66 5.16 4.10
C PHE A 92 -11.08 5.76 4.17
N PRO A 93 -12.13 4.96 3.95
CA PRO A 93 -13.51 5.39 4.20
C PRO A 93 -13.71 5.85 5.65
N PRO A 94 -14.70 6.72 5.93
CA PRO A 94 -15.61 7.34 4.97
C PRO A 94 -15.05 8.61 4.31
N THR A 95 -13.98 9.21 4.85
CA THR A 95 -13.51 10.53 4.43
C THR A 95 -12.52 10.50 3.28
N TYR A 96 -11.80 9.38 3.11
CA TYR A 96 -10.73 9.20 2.14
C TYR A 96 -9.62 10.27 2.21
N LYS A 97 -9.52 10.99 3.33
CA LYS A 97 -8.43 11.94 3.57
C LYS A 97 -7.10 11.18 3.56
N LEU A 98 -6.14 11.69 2.82
CA LEU A 98 -4.81 11.09 2.72
C LEU A 98 -4.05 11.26 4.03
N GLN A 99 -3.68 10.14 4.61
CA GLN A 99 -2.80 10.05 5.76
C GLN A 99 -1.40 9.67 5.28
N ARG A 100 -0.37 10.36 5.77
CA ARG A 100 1.03 10.01 5.50
C ARG A 100 1.36 8.71 6.21
N VAL A 101 2.08 7.82 5.54
CA VAL A 101 2.53 6.55 6.11
C VAL A 101 3.98 6.67 6.55
N ASN A 102 4.21 6.50 7.85
CA ASN A 102 5.54 6.45 8.43
C ASN A 102 5.98 5.01 8.69
N TRP A 103 7.09 4.62 8.07
CA TRP A 103 7.68 3.29 8.18
C TRP A 103 8.85 3.21 9.17
N PHE A 104 9.27 4.36 9.68
CA PHE A 104 10.40 4.55 10.58
C PHE A 104 9.89 5.40 11.75
N THR A 105 9.19 4.75 12.68
CA THR A 105 9.10 5.29 14.03
C THR A 105 10.52 5.25 14.59
N ASN A 106 11.06 6.40 14.99
CA ASN A 106 12.30 6.44 15.74
C ASN A 106 12.07 5.63 17.03
N GLU A 107 12.47 4.37 17.03
CA GLU A 107 12.82 3.70 18.27
C GLU A 107 14.15 4.34 18.66
N GLU A 108 14.07 5.31 19.58
CA GLU A 108 15.23 5.82 20.28
C GLU A 108 15.90 4.61 20.98
N GLU A 109 17.10 4.25 20.52
CA GLU A 109 18.04 3.40 21.26
C GLU A 109 18.57 4.14 22.50
#